data_AF-A0A096B3P8-F1
#
_entry.id   AF-A0A096B3P8-F1
#
_cell.length_a   1.000
_cell.length_b   1.000
_cell.length_c   1.000
_cell.angle_alpha   90.00
_cell.angle_beta   90.00
_cell.angle_gamma   90.00
#
_symmetry.space_group_name_H-M   'P 1'
#
loop_
_entity.id
_entity.type
_entity.pdbx_description
1 polymer ?
#
loop_
_entity_poly.entity_id
_entity_poly.type
_entity_poly.pdbx_seq_one_letter_code
_entity_poly.pdbx_strand_id
1 'polypeptide(L)'
;MKQTDIYTEALVCLRLILQTDHPEFKNWLDWLGRDIEDWTQRREVAHHLLAYGGMGSFNDLPNMRGNHDYIFDFLKSVCYTFGHRNGKRQGISPEALMEECVHDAEQASYHPHKGLNRAIAQHLMQGNLQDNLDRL
;
A
#
# COMPACT_ATOMS: atom_id res chain seq x y z
N MET A 1 -21.30 1.00 0.81
CA MET A 1 -19.84 0.81 0.72
C MET A 1 -19.20 2.18 0.74
N LYS A 2 -18.20 2.43 1.59
CA LYS A 2 -17.43 3.67 1.49
C LYS A 2 -16.61 3.56 0.21
N GLN A 3 -16.80 4.49 -0.72
CA GLN A 3 -15.99 4.52 -1.92
C GLN A 3 -14.68 5.23 -1.59
N THR A 4 -13.71 4.48 -1.08
CA THR A 4 -12.33 4.92 -0.87
C THR A 4 -11.54 4.76 -2.17
N ASP A 5 -10.69 5.73 -2.51
CA ASP A 5 -9.77 5.54 -3.62
C ASP A 5 -8.70 4.50 -3.26
N ILE A 6 -8.15 3.84 -4.28
CA ILE A 6 -7.18 2.73 -4.15
C ILE A 6 -6.01 3.11 -3.24
N TYR A 7 -5.49 4.33 -3.38
CA TYR A 7 -4.32 4.76 -2.63
C TYR A 7 -4.65 4.94 -1.14
N THR A 8 -5.80 5.55 -0.84
CA THR A 8 -6.30 5.65 0.54
C THR A 8 -6.49 4.27 1.17
N GLU A 9 -7.16 3.35 0.46
CA GLU A 9 -7.39 1.98 0.93
C GLU A 9 -6.07 1.27 1.24
N ALA A 10 -5.09 1.39 0.34
CA ALA A 10 -3.78 0.77 0.52
C ALA A 10 -3.01 1.34 1.72
N LEU A 11 -3.01 2.66 1.92
CA LEU A 11 -2.38 3.30 3.09
C LEU A 11 -3.05 2.88 4.41
N VAL A 12 -4.38 2.81 4.43
CA VAL A 12 -5.15 2.33 5.59
C VAL A 12 -4.80 0.87 5.91
N CYS A 13 -4.71 0.01 4.90
CA CYS A 13 -4.34 -1.39 5.09
C CYS A 13 -2.89 -1.56 5.58
N LEU A 14 -1.93 -0.80 5.03
CA LEU A 14 -0.56 -0.76 5.54
C LEU A 14 -0.54 -0.41 7.04
N ARG A 15 -1.26 0.65 7.41
CA ARG A 15 -1.31 1.10 8.80
C ARG A 15 -1.95 0.07 9.71
N LEU A 16 -3.01 -0.59 9.24
CA LEU A 16 -3.71 -1.60 10.02
C LEU A 16 -2.85 -2.85 10.25
N ILE A 17 -2.19 -3.35 9.21
CA ILE A 17 -1.26 -4.50 9.33
C ILE A 17 -0.14 -4.16 10.30
N LEU A 18 0.52 -3.01 10.13
CA LEU A 18 1.60 -2.59 11.02
C LEU A 18 1.11 -2.44 12.47
N GLN A 19 -0.09 -1.86 12.67
CA GLN A 19 -0.67 -1.72 14.00
C GLN A 19 -0.98 -3.06 14.65
N THR A 20 -1.36 -4.06 13.86
CA THR A 20 -1.76 -5.38 14.33
C THR A 20 -0.53 -6.20 14.72
N ASP A 21 0.50 -6.20 13.88
CA ASP A 21 1.66 -7.09 14.06
C ASP A 21 2.76 -6.44 14.89
N HIS A 22 2.85 -5.11 14.85
CA HIS A 22 3.95 -4.31 15.37
C HIS A 22 3.49 -2.97 16.00
N PRO A 23 2.57 -2.99 16.99
CA PRO A 23 2.03 -1.78 17.63
C PRO A 23 3.09 -0.91 18.33
N GLU A 24 4.28 -1.46 18.59
CA GLU A 24 5.43 -0.76 19.16
C GLU A 24 6.02 0.32 18.22
N PHE A 25 5.80 0.21 16.90
CA PHE A 25 6.32 1.15 15.90
C PHE A 25 5.42 2.40 15.75
N LYS A 26 5.14 3.08 16.87
CA LYS A 26 4.24 4.25 16.93
C LYS A 26 4.61 5.35 15.94
N ASN A 27 5.90 5.65 15.80
CA ASN A 27 6.36 6.68 14.87
C ASN A 27 5.95 6.38 13.41
N TRP A 28 5.96 5.12 13.01
CA TRP A 28 5.54 4.70 11.67
C TRP A 28 4.01 4.70 11.52
N LEU A 29 3.28 4.36 12.59
CA LEU A 29 1.81 4.46 12.61
C LEU A 29 1.33 5.91 12.50
N ASP A 30 2.03 6.83 13.16
CA ASP A 30 1.77 8.28 13.08
C ASP A 30 2.17 8.82 11.70
N TRP A 31 3.29 8.34 11.15
CA TRP A 31 3.73 8.69 9.79
C TRP A 31 2.70 8.31 8.73
N LEU A 32 2.20 7.06 8.78
CA LEU A 32 1.13 6.59 7.91
C LEU A 32 -0.18 7.34 8.14
N GLY A 33 -0.48 7.71 9.38
CA GLY A 33 -1.63 8.55 9.71
C GLY A 33 -1.56 9.90 8.98
N ARG A 34 -0.38 10.53 8.99
CA ARG A 34 -0.13 11.76 8.25
C ARG A 34 -0.20 11.57 6.73
N ASP A 35 0.32 10.48 6.19
CA ASP A 35 0.20 10.19 4.74
C ASP A 35 -1.27 10.11 4.30
N ILE A 36 -2.12 9.48 5.11
CA ILE A 36 -3.57 9.41 4.88
C ILE A 36 -4.20 10.80 4.95
N GLU A 37 -3.87 11.61 5.94
CA GLU A 37 -4.39 12.97 6.08
C GLU A 37 -3.96 13.90 4.92
N ASP A 38 -2.67 13.92 4.60
CA ASP A 38 -2.11 14.74 3.52
C ASP A 38 -2.74 14.36 2.16
N TRP A 39 -2.94 13.06 1.91
CA TRP A 39 -3.63 12.61 0.69
C TRP A 39 -5.11 12.97 0.69
N THR A 40 -5.86 12.63 1.74
CA THR A 40 -7.33 12.81 1.75
C THR A 40 -7.74 14.28 1.79
N GLN A 41 -6.95 15.16 2.39
CA GLN A 41 -7.25 16.59 2.49
C GLN A 41 -6.67 17.41 1.34
N ARG A 42 -5.43 17.13 0.93
CA ARG A 42 -4.66 18.00 0.01
C ARG A 42 -4.20 17.30 -1.26
N ARG A 43 -4.44 15.98 -1.37
CA ARG A 43 -3.89 15.13 -2.44
C ARG A 43 -2.35 15.20 -2.51
N GLU A 44 -1.71 15.39 -1.36
CA GLU A 44 -0.26 15.47 -1.22
C GLU A 44 0.36 14.10 -0.93
N VAL A 45 1.51 13.85 -1.56
CA VAL A 45 2.24 12.56 -1.47
C VAL A 45 3.72 12.74 -1.12
N ALA A 46 4.18 13.99 -0.96
CA ALA A 46 5.58 14.29 -0.73
C ALA A 46 6.09 13.68 0.57
N HIS A 47 5.30 13.76 1.65
CA HIS A 47 5.63 13.16 2.94
C HIS A 47 5.80 11.64 2.85
N HIS A 48 4.88 10.96 2.16
CA HIS A 48 4.95 9.52 1.92
C HIS A 48 6.21 9.12 1.15
N LEU A 49 6.53 9.84 0.06
CA LEU A 49 7.68 9.52 -0.78
C LEU A 49 9.03 9.69 -0.07
N LEU A 50 9.13 10.57 0.93
CA LEU A 50 10.34 10.68 1.76
C LEU A 50 10.62 9.39 2.54
N ALA A 51 9.60 8.59 2.84
CA ALA A 51 9.76 7.37 3.61
C ALA A 51 10.43 6.22 2.83
N TYR A 52 10.58 6.35 1.50
CA TYR A 52 11.21 5.35 0.64
C TYR A 52 12.67 5.69 0.28
N GLY A 53 13.23 6.79 0.80
CA GLY A 53 14.62 7.19 0.54
C GLY A 53 15.37 7.62 1.81
N GLY A 54 16.39 6.85 2.21
CA GLY A 54 17.26 7.17 3.35
C GLY A 54 17.53 5.97 4.28
N MET A 55 18.21 6.20 5.41
CA MET A 55 18.29 5.25 6.53
C MET A 55 17.00 5.34 7.35
N GLY A 56 16.39 4.21 7.72
CA GLY A 56 15.09 4.19 8.39
C GLY A 56 13.95 4.36 7.40
N SER A 57 14.02 3.66 6.27
CA SER A 57 12.98 3.65 5.24
C SER A 57 11.84 2.69 5.59
N PHE A 58 10.74 2.80 4.86
CA PHE A 58 9.61 1.86 4.93
C PHE A 58 10.05 0.39 4.69
N ASN A 59 11.19 0.19 4.04
CA ASN A 59 11.77 -1.12 3.77
C ASN A 59 12.58 -1.68 4.95
N ASP A 60 12.87 -0.88 5.97
CA ASP A 60 13.61 -1.30 7.17
C ASP A 60 12.69 -1.82 8.28
N LEU A 61 11.37 -1.82 8.06
CA LEU A 61 10.39 -2.42 8.96
C LEU A 61 10.60 -3.94 9.04
N PRO A 62 10.35 -4.56 10.21
CA PRO A 62 10.43 -6.01 10.37
C PRO A 62 9.37 -6.72 9.52
N ASN A 63 9.56 -8.02 9.31
CA ASN A 63 8.57 -8.86 8.65
C ASN A 63 7.27 -8.94 9.48
N MET A 64 6.15 -8.97 8.78
CA MET A 64 4.82 -9.11 9.39
C MET A 64 4.49 -10.59 9.63
N ARG A 65 3.36 -10.88 10.27
CA ARG A 65 2.96 -12.24 10.65
C ARG A 65 2.20 -12.94 9.53
N GLY A 66 2.66 -14.13 9.13
CA GLY A 66 1.94 -14.98 8.18
C GLY A 66 1.71 -14.29 6.84
N ASN A 67 0.48 -14.33 6.31
CA ASN A 67 0.14 -13.71 5.02
C ASN A 67 0.29 -12.19 5.02
N HIS A 68 0.27 -11.55 6.19
CA HIS A 68 0.48 -10.11 6.29
C HIS A 68 1.84 -9.69 5.73
N ASP A 69 2.88 -10.53 5.80
CA ASP A 69 4.23 -10.17 5.32
C ASP A 69 4.18 -9.87 3.82
N TYR A 70 3.58 -10.80 3.08
CA TYR A 70 3.40 -10.66 1.65
C TYR A 70 2.48 -9.50 1.28
N ILE A 71 1.32 -9.39 1.95
CA ILE A 71 0.34 -8.35 1.67
C ILE A 71 0.95 -6.97 1.96
N PHE A 72 1.70 -6.83 3.05
CA PHE A 72 2.37 -5.60 3.41
C PHE A 72 3.43 -5.18 2.38
N ASP A 73 4.25 -6.12 1.90
CA ASP A 73 5.22 -5.86 0.83
C ASP A 73 4.57 -5.45 -0.50
N PHE A 74 3.48 -6.13 -0.87
CA PHE A 74 2.70 -5.75 -2.04
C PHE A 74 2.11 -4.35 -1.89
N LEU A 75 1.51 -4.03 -0.74
CA LEU A 75 0.94 -2.71 -0.46
C LEU A 75 2.00 -1.61 -0.41
N LYS A 76 3.20 -1.87 0.11
CA LYS A 76 4.33 -0.92 0.04
C LYS A 76 4.63 -0.53 -1.40
N SER A 77 4.62 -1.51 -2.31
CA SER A 77 4.87 -1.30 -3.73
C SER A 77 3.75 -0.52 -4.40
N VAL A 78 2.48 -0.88 -4.12
CA VAL A 78 1.31 -0.13 -4.60
C VAL A 78 1.36 1.32 -4.13
N CYS A 79 1.54 1.57 -2.84
CA CYS A 79 1.57 2.92 -2.27
C CYS A 79 2.70 3.77 -2.86
N TYR A 80 3.90 3.19 -3.03
CA TYR A 80 5.00 3.87 -3.70
C TYR A 80 4.67 4.23 -5.15
N THR A 81 4.13 3.28 -5.93
CA THR A 81 3.77 3.50 -7.33
C THR A 81 2.69 4.58 -7.48
N PHE A 82 1.63 4.51 -6.68
CA PHE A 82 0.55 5.50 -6.68
C PHE A 82 1.06 6.88 -6.24
N GLY A 83 1.84 6.96 -5.16
CA GLY A 83 2.44 8.22 -4.71
C GLY A 83 3.36 8.83 -5.76
N HIS A 84 4.24 8.01 -6.37
CA HIS A 84 5.22 8.50 -7.33
C HIS A 84 4.60 8.95 -8.66
N ARG A 85 3.53 8.28 -9.09
CA ARG A 85 2.86 8.54 -10.37
C ARG A 85 1.85 9.68 -10.29
N ASN A 86 1.25 9.93 -9.11
CA ASN A 86 0.35 11.05 -8.88
C ASN A 86 0.94 12.41 -9.28
N GLY A 87 2.24 12.61 -9.03
CA GLY A 87 2.93 13.87 -9.38
C GLY A 87 3.42 13.96 -10.83
N LYS A 88 3.40 12.87 -11.61
CA LYS A 88 4.18 12.78 -12.87
C LYS A 88 3.38 12.42 -14.13
N ARG A 89 2.18 11.84 -14.04
CA ARG A 89 1.42 11.42 -15.22
C ARG A 89 -0.05 11.85 -15.13
N GLN A 90 -0.37 12.98 -15.74
CA GLN A 90 -1.77 13.32 -16.02
C GLN A 90 -2.31 12.30 -17.06
N GLY A 91 -3.34 11.53 -16.71
CA GLY A 91 -4.11 10.72 -17.66
C GLY A 91 -4.00 9.18 -17.55
N ILE A 92 -3.30 8.62 -16.58
CA ILE A 92 -3.39 7.17 -16.28
C ILE A 92 -4.50 6.94 -15.26
N SER A 93 -5.40 5.99 -15.54
CA SER A 93 -6.46 5.64 -14.59
C SER A 93 -5.91 4.83 -13.41
N PRO A 94 -6.53 4.92 -12.22
CA PRO A 94 -6.14 4.09 -11.06
C PRO A 94 -6.10 2.59 -11.37
N GLU A 95 -7.00 2.10 -12.22
CA GLU A 95 -7.08 0.69 -12.63
C GLU A 95 -5.89 0.30 -13.49
N ALA A 96 -5.52 1.13 -14.48
CA ALA A 96 -4.34 0.89 -15.29
C ALA A 96 -3.05 0.89 -14.46
N LEU A 97 -3.00 1.73 -13.42
CA LEU A 97 -1.86 1.75 -12.51
C LEU A 97 -1.82 0.53 -11.58
N MET A 98 -2.99 0.04 -11.15
CA MET A 98 -3.09 -1.21 -10.39
C MET A 98 -2.65 -2.42 -11.22
N GLU A 99 -3.03 -2.48 -12.51
CA GLU A 99 -2.55 -3.51 -13.44
C GLU A 99 -1.02 -3.47 -13.63
N GLU A 100 -0.41 -2.28 -13.71
CA GLU A 100 1.07 -2.13 -13.70
C GLU A 100 1.67 -2.75 -12.42
N CYS A 101 1.08 -2.47 -11.24
CA CYS A 101 1.53 -3.04 -9.97
C CYS A 101 1.43 -4.57 -9.93
N VAL A 102 0.29 -5.13 -10.39
CA VAL A 102 0.10 -6.58 -10.45
C VAL A 102 1.08 -7.22 -11.42
N HIS A 103 1.27 -6.63 -12.60
CA HIS A 103 2.21 -7.11 -13.60
C HIS A 103 3.64 -7.16 -13.04
N ASP A 104 4.11 -6.07 -12.44
CA ASP A 104 5.44 -5.99 -11.85
C ASP A 104 5.63 -7.02 -10.73
N ALA A 105 4.63 -7.18 -9.85
CA ALA A 105 4.66 -8.17 -8.78
C ALA A 105 4.67 -9.62 -9.30
N GLU A 106 3.95 -9.92 -10.39
CA GLU A 106 3.93 -11.25 -11.02
C GLU A 106 5.23 -11.57 -11.79
N GLN A 107 6.00 -10.56 -12.22
CA GLN A 107 7.29 -10.72 -12.89
C GLN A 107 8.48 -10.71 -11.93
N ALA A 108 8.32 -10.20 -10.71
CA ALA A 108 9.34 -10.27 -9.69
C ALA A 108 9.68 -11.73 -9.38
N SER A 109 10.94 -12.11 -9.59
CA SER A 109 11.46 -13.49 -9.49
C SER A 109 11.31 -14.13 -8.10
N TYR A 110 10.84 -13.38 -7.10
CA TYR A 110 10.67 -13.81 -5.71
C TYR A 110 9.22 -14.16 -5.30
N HIS A 111 8.20 -13.89 -6.13
CA HIS A 111 6.81 -13.93 -5.66
C HIS A 111 5.81 -14.54 -6.67
N PRO A 112 5.75 -15.87 -6.81
CA PRO A 112 4.83 -16.54 -7.73
C PRO A 112 3.37 -16.61 -7.21
N HIS A 113 2.90 -15.63 -6.42
CA HIS A 113 1.56 -15.64 -5.83
C HIS A 113 0.52 -14.91 -6.69
N LYS A 114 0.44 -15.27 -7.99
CA LYS A 114 -0.46 -14.61 -8.96
C LYS A 114 -1.92 -14.52 -8.49
N GLY A 115 -2.43 -15.59 -7.87
CA GLY A 115 -3.79 -15.62 -7.33
C GLY A 115 -4.00 -14.61 -6.21
N LEU A 116 -3.05 -14.52 -5.28
CA LEU A 116 -3.10 -13.58 -4.15
C LEU A 116 -2.92 -12.13 -4.62
N ASN A 117 -1.99 -11.85 -5.54
CA ASN A 117 -1.82 -10.51 -6.13
C ASN A 117 -3.11 -9.99 -6.74
N ARG A 118 -3.80 -10.84 -7.52
CA ARG A 118 -5.07 -10.50 -8.13
C ARG A 118 -6.18 -10.31 -7.09
N ALA A 119 -6.21 -11.13 -6.05
CA ALA A 119 -7.19 -10.97 -4.97
C ALA A 119 -6.98 -9.65 -4.21
N ILE A 120 -5.75 -9.32 -3.83
CA ILE A 120 -5.41 -8.04 -3.17
C ILE A 120 -5.80 -6.87 -4.07
N ALA A 121 -5.42 -6.89 -5.35
CA ALA A 121 -5.75 -5.84 -6.31
C ALA A 121 -7.28 -5.66 -6.49
N GLN A 122 -8.03 -6.76 -6.57
CA GLN A 122 -9.49 -6.73 -6.66
C GLN A 122 -10.11 -6.07 -5.43
N HIS A 123 -9.66 -6.45 -4.23
CA HIS A 123 -10.15 -5.88 -2.98
C HIS A 123 -9.80 -4.38 -2.84
N LEU A 124 -8.60 -3.98 -3.28
CA LEU A 124 -8.21 -2.56 -3.35
C LEU A 124 -9.10 -1.75 -4.29
N MET A 125 -9.38 -2.27 -5.50
CA MET A 125 -10.26 -1.62 -6.46
C MET A 125 -11.71 -1.52 -5.97
N GLN A 126 -12.14 -2.45 -5.12
CA GLN A 126 -13.47 -2.45 -4.51
C GLN A 126 -13.56 -1.61 -3.24
N GLY A 127 -12.43 -1.13 -2.69
CA GLY A 127 -12.37 -0.39 -1.43
C GLY A 127 -12.81 -1.23 -0.23
N ASN A 128 -12.46 -2.52 -0.21
CA ASN A 128 -12.86 -3.45 0.83
C ASN A 128 -11.71 -4.39 1.27
N LEU A 129 -10.45 -4.03 0.99
CA LEU A 129 -9.32 -4.84 1.42
C LEU A 129 -9.22 -4.88 2.94
N GLN A 130 -9.48 -3.74 3.59
CA GLN A 130 -9.44 -3.64 5.05
C GLN A 130 -10.31 -4.72 5.73
N ASP A 131 -11.50 -4.97 5.19
CA ASP A 131 -12.47 -5.93 5.74
C ASP A 131 -12.13 -7.41 5.44
N ASN A 132 -11.11 -7.65 4.60
CA ASN A 132 -10.79 -8.99 4.08
C ASN A 132 -9.33 -9.40 4.28
N LEU A 133 -8.51 -8.62 5.00
CA LEU A 133 -7.09 -8.95 5.26
C LEU A 133 -6.90 -10.36 5.85
N ASP A 134 -7.67 -10.71 6.88
CA ASP A 134 -7.56 -12.02 7.56
C ASP A 134 -8.09 -13.21 6.72
N ARG A 135 -8.75 -12.93 5.59
CA ARG A 135 -9.37 -13.95 4.71
C ARG A 135 -8.51 -14.29 3.49
N LEU A 136 -7.45 -13.51 3.26
CA LEU A 136 -6.49 -13.68 2.17
C LEU A 136 -5.32 -14.57 2.61
#